data_AF-A0A455SVU4-F1
#
_entry.id   AF-A0A455SVU4-F1
#
_cell.length_a   1.000
_cell.length_b   1.000
_cell.length_c   1.000
_cell.angle_alpha   90.00
_cell.angle_beta   90.00
_cell.angle_gamma   90.00
#
_symmetry.space_group_name_H-M   'P 1'
#
loop_
_entity.id
_entity.type
_entity.pdbx_description
1 polymer ?
#
loop_
_entity_poly.entity_id
_entity_poly.type
_entity_poly.pdbx_seq_one_letter_code
_entity_poly.pdbx_strand_id
1 'polypeptide(L)'
;MRGMSTADGVPAAGLWPESAQAASELSPALHAEAVLGLLSYLGGWLSGLLVLLFGGKSRLVRFHALQSLFFFGLLMIIDIFMLMIPVYASRFSSWWGLHDYDLEVLAALSWLLLLGTLQVVTITGWLIGMIQAARRRVYLMPLVGRLALLLAGGQTYSARLK
;
A
#
# COMPACT_ATOMS: atom_id res chain seq x y z
N MET A 1 -68.14 -20.42 4.31
CA MET A 1 -67.44 -21.71 4.53
C MET A 1 -66.20 -21.75 3.63
N ARG A 2 -65.02 -22.07 4.21
CA ARG A 2 -63.71 -22.46 3.60
C ARG A 2 -63.11 -21.52 2.52
N GLY A 3 -61.91 -20.95 2.62
CA GLY A 3 -60.70 -21.28 3.39
C GLY A 3 -59.63 -21.89 2.48
N MET A 4 -58.53 -21.15 2.21
CA MET A 4 -57.16 -21.56 1.77
C MET A 4 -56.54 -20.33 1.07
N SER A 5 -55.50 -19.62 1.52
CA SER A 5 -54.25 -19.93 2.25
C SER A 5 -53.36 -20.99 1.58
N THR A 6 -52.57 -20.54 0.61
CA THR A 6 -51.23 -21.05 0.28
C THR A 6 -50.43 -19.82 -0.19
N ALA A 7 -49.72 -19.11 0.68
CA ALA A 7 -48.32 -19.39 0.98
C ALA A 7 -47.56 -19.84 -0.27
N ASP A 8 -47.23 -18.88 -1.15
CA ASP A 8 -46.17 -19.05 -2.15
C ASP A 8 -44.84 -19.15 -1.42
N GLY A 9 -44.58 -20.34 -0.88
CA GLY A 9 -43.26 -20.74 -0.45
C GLY A 9 -42.37 -20.75 -1.67
N VAL A 10 -41.55 -19.72 -1.82
CA VAL A 10 -40.32 -19.82 -2.61
C VAL A 10 -39.57 -21.03 -2.05
N PRO A 11 -39.43 -22.13 -2.80
CA PRO A 11 -38.76 -23.30 -2.29
C PRO A 11 -37.31 -22.91 -1.99
N ALA A 12 -36.82 -23.28 -0.80
CA ALA A 12 -35.42 -23.17 -0.40
C ALA A 12 -34.48 -24.10 -1.23
N ALA A 13 -34.84 -24.38 -2.49
CA ALA A 13 -34.26 -25.35 -3.39
C ALA A 13 -33.62 -24.67 -4.62
N GLY A 14 -32.92 -23.55 -4.39
CA GLY A 14 -32.10 -22.85 -5.40
C GLY A 14 -30.60 -22.81 -5.08
N LEU A 15 -30.18 -23.44 -3.98
CA LEU A 15 -28.77 -23.57 -3.58
C LEU A 15 -28.17 -24.80 -4.27
N TRP A 16 -27.84 -24.67 -5.56
CA TRP A 16 -27.12 -25.72 -6.29
C TRP A 16 -25.82 -26.06 -5.54
N PRO A 17 -25.47 -27.34 -5.33
CA PRO A 17 -24.28 -27.74 -4.56
C PRO A 17 -22.98 -27.11 -5.08
N GLU A 18 -22.93 -26.84 -6.38
CA GLU A 18 -21.82 -26.15 -7.05
C GLU A 18 -21.63 -24.70 -6.55
N SER A 19 -22.72 -23.97 -6.27
CA SER A 19 -22.64 -22.61 -5.70
C SER A 19 -22.14 -22.61 -4.25
N ALA A 20 -22.49 -23.65 -3.47
CA ALA A 20 -22.01 -23.83 -2.11
C ALA A 20 -20.52 -24.25 -2.08
N GLN A 21 -20.11 -25.13 -2.99
CA GLN A 21 -18.71 -25.52 -3.17
C GLN A 21 -17.84 -24.34 -3.62
N ALA A 22 -18.27 -23.59 -4.64
CA ALA A 22 -17.58 -22.40 -5.10
C ALA A 22 -17.41 -21.34 -3.99
N ALA A 23 -18.43 -21.13 -3.16
CA ALA A 23 -18.34 -20.23 -2.00
C ALA A 23 -17.33 -20.72 -0.95
N SER A 24 -17.23 -22.04 -0.74
CA SER A 24 -16.29 -22.64 0.21
C SER A 24 -14.83 -22.54 -0.24
N GLU A 25 -14.55 -22.65 -1.54
CA GLU A 25 -13.21 -22.53 -2.12
C GLU A 25 -12.76 -21.07 -2.27
N LEU A 26 -13.72 -20.16 -2.50
CA LEU A 26 -13.46 -18.74 -2.62
C LEU A 26 -12.83 -18.19 -1.33
N SER A 27 -13.42 -18.49 -0.17
CA SER A 27 -13.03 -17.87 1.11
C SER A 27 -11.52 -17.99 1.44
N PRO A 28 -10.89 -19.19 1.41
CA PRO A 28 -9.44 -19.32 1.58
C PRO A 28 -8.61 -18.49 0.59
N ALA A 29 -9.04 -18.42 -0.67
CA ALA A 29 -8.34 -17.62 -1.68
C ALA A 29 -8.43 -16.12 -1.35
N LEU A 30 -9.59 -15.63 -0.89
CA LEU A 30 -9.74 -14.23 -0.45
C LEU A 30 -8.81 -13.91 0.72
N HIS A 31 -8.67 -14.83 1.68
CA HIS A 31 -7.78 -14.67 2.82
C HIS A 31 -6.30 -14.67 2.40
N ALA A 32 -5.90 -15.56 1.48
CA ALA A 32 -4.55 -15.61 0.95
C ALA A 32 -4.16 -14.31 0.23
N GLU A 33 -5.06 -13.72 -0.55
CA GLU A 33 -4.83 -12.42 -1.20
C GLU A 33 -4.60 -11.29 -0.19
N ALA A 34 -5.40 -11.25 0.88
CA ALA A 34 -5.24 -10.25 1.93
C ALA A 34 -3.90 -10.39 2.66
N VAL A 35 -3.51 -11.62 2.99
CA VAL A 35 -2.23 -11.93 3.65
C VAL A 35 -1.05 -11.55 2.76
N LEU A 36 -1.07 -11.95 1.48
CA LEU A 36 -0.01 -11.58 0.53
C LEU A 36 0.07 -10.07 0.32
N GLY A 37 -1.07 -9.39 0.26
CA GLY A 37 -1.13 -7.94 0.22
C GLY A 37 -0.48 -7.29 1.44
N LEU A 38 -0.78 -7.76 2.65
CA LEU A 38 -0.17 -7.29 3.89
C LEU A 38 1.34 -7.56 3.95
N LEU A 39 1.75 -8.78 3.59
CA LEU A 39 3.15 -9.20 3.55
C LEU A 39 3.97 -8.27 2.66
N SER A 40 3.39 -7.77 1.57
CA SER A 40 4.08 -6.85 0.68
C SER A 40 4.53 -5.56 1.37
N TYR A 41 3.90 -5.15 2.47
CA TYR A 41 4.23 -3.94 3.22
C TYR A 41 5.13 -4.18 4.45
N LEU A 42 5.38 -5.42 4.89
CA LEU A 42 6.11 -5.68 6.15
C LEU A 42 7.62 -5.46 6.04
N GLY A 43 8.23 -5.88 4.94
CA GLY A 43 9.66 -5.70 4.65
C GLY A 43 9.94 -4.53 3.70
N GLY A 44 9.01 -3.57 3.62
CA GLY A 44 9.13 -2.41 2.75
C GLY A 44 9.20 -2.77 1.25
N TRP A 45 10.12 -2.14 0.54
CA TRP A 45 10.29 -2.34 -0.90
C TRP A 45 10.73 -3.77 -1.23
N LEU A 46 11.49 -4.41 -0.34
CA LEU A 46 12.00 -5.77 -0.54
C LEU A 46 10.87 -6.79 -0.47
N SER A 47 9.99 -6.71 0.53
CA SER A 47 8.81 -7.58 0.57
C SER A 47 7.85 -7.31 -0.59
N GLY A 48 7.71 -6.06 -1.01
CA GLY A 48 6.96 -5.70 -2.21
C GLY A 48 7.49 -6.41 -3.45
N LEU A 49 8.81 -6.40 -3.65
CA LEU A 49 9.47 -7.11 -4.74
C LEU A 49 9.26 -8.63 -4.66
N LEU A 50 9.45 -9.24 -3.49
CA LEU A 50 9.28 -10.68 -3.31
C LEU A 50 7.83 -11.13 -3.58
N VAL A 51 6.83 -10.39 -3.07
CA VAL A 51 5.42 -10.70 -3.34
C VAL A 51 5.08 -10.45 -4.81
N LEU A 52 5.70 -9.48 -5.48
CA LEU A 52 5.49 -9.28 -6.92
C LEU A 52 6.00 -10.47 -7.75
N LEU A 53 7.13 -11.07 -7.35
CA LEU A 53 7.74 -12.20 -8.05
C LEU A 53 7.05 -13.53 -7.74
N PHE A 54 6.64 -13.75 -6.48
CA PHE A 54 6.18 -15.06 -5.99
C PHE A 54 4.71 -15.10 -5.55
N GLY A 55 4.03 -13.96 -5.42
CA GLY A 55 2.65 -13.86 -4.90
C GLY A 55 1.53 -14.24 -5.86
N GLY A 56 1.87 -14.80 -7.03
CA GLY A 56 0.90 -15.30 -8.02
C GLY A 56 0.30 -14.22 -8.93
N LYS A 57 -0.83 -14.57 -9.59
CA LYS A 57 -1.44 -13.76 -10.68
C LYS A 57 -2.55 -12.81 -10.20
N SER A 58 -2.88 -12.80 -8.91
CA SER A 58 -3.95 -11.93 -8.39
C SER A 58 -3.62 -10.46 -8.64
N ARG A 59 -4.55 -9.74 -9.28
CA ARG A 59 -4.39 -8.31 -9.58
C ARG A 59 -4.30 -7.49 -8.29
N LEU A 60 -5.01 -7.90 -7.24
CA LEU A 60 -5.00 -7.23 -5.95
C LEU A 60 -3.63 -7.36 -5.27
N VAL A 61 -3.08 -8.58 -5.25
CA VAL A 61 -1.75 -8.85 -4.71
C VAL A 61 -0.70 -8.07 -5.47
N ARG A 62 -0.75 -8.08 -6.81
CA ARG A 62 0.18 -7.32 -7.66
C ARG A 62 0.07 -5.81 -7.45
N PHE A 63 -1.13 -5.27 -7.26
CA PHE A 63 -1.33 -3.86 -6.97
C PHE A 63 -0.64 -3.47 -5.65
N HIS A 64 -0.90 -4.19 -4.56
CA HIS A 64 -0.28 -3.89 -3.27
C HIS A 64 1.23 -4.11 -3.29
N ALA A 65 1.72 -5.14 -3.98
CA ALA A 65 3.13 -5.40 -4.17
C ALA A 65 3.85 -4.27 -4.92
N LEU A 66 3.30 -3.82 -6.06
CA LEU A 66 3.82 -2.68 -6.83
C LEU A 66 3.72 -1.37 -6.04
N GLN A 67 2.60 -1.16 -5.35
CA GLN A 67 2.41 0.03 -4.54
C GLN A 67 3.42 0.09 -3.38
N SER A 68 3.67 -1.03 -2.69
CA SER A 68 4.70 -1.13 -1.65
C SER A 68 6.10 -0.90 -2.23
N LEU A 69 6.43 -1.57 -3.34
CA LEU A 69 7.71 -1.43 -4.03
C LEU A 69 8.02 0.04 -4.37
N PHE A 70 7.07 0.74 -4.99
CA PHE A 70 7.26 2.15 -5.34
C PHE A 70 7.23 3.08 -4.14
N PHE A 71 6.34 2.86 -3.17
CA PHE A 71 6.24 3.69 -1.96
C PHE A 71 7.55 3.70 -1.18
N PHE A 72 8.04 2.51 -0.83
CA PHE A 72 9.25 2.36 -0.05
C PHE A 72 10.52 2.56 -0.87
N GLY A 73 10.51 2.23 -2.16
CA GLY A 73 11.63 2.52 -3.05
C GLY A 73 11.86 4.01 -3.20
N LEU A 74 10.78 4.79 -3.38
CA LEU A 74 10.86 6.25 -3.42
C LEU A 74 11.29 6.83 -2.07
N LEU A 75 10.71 6.34 -0.97
CA LEU A 75 11.10 6.76 0.37
C LEU A 75 12.59 6.53 0.64
N MET A 76 13.12 5.35 0.29
CA MET A 76 14.54 5.03 0.44
C MET A 76 15.43 6.04 -0.29
N ILE A 77 15.06 6.42 -1.52
CA ILE A 77 15.79 7.44 -2.28
C ILE A 77 15.76 8.79 -1.54
N ILE A 78 14.58 9.22 -1.08
CA ILE A 78 14.42 10.47 -0.32
C ILE A 78 15.25 10.44 0.97
N ASP A 79 15.22 9.34 1.72
CA ASP A 79 15.96 9.17 2.98
C ASP A 79 17.47 9.23 2.76
N ILE A 80 17.98 8.62 1.68
CA ILE A 80 19.41 8.70 1.31
C ILE A 80 19.80 10.17 1.09
N PHE A 81 19.02 10.93 0.32
CA PHE A 81 19.31 12.35 0.09
C PHE A 81 19.20 13.16 1.37
N MET A 82 18.16 12.93 2.19
CA MET A 82 18.01 13.61 3.47
C MET A 82 19.19 13.36 4.41
N LEU A 83 19.71 12.13 4.47
CA LEU A 83 20.86 11.78 5.31
C LEU A 83 22.16 12.47 4.86
N MET A 84 22.30 12.75 3.56
CA MET A 84 23.49 13.41 3.02
C MET A 84 23.50 14.92 3.24
N ILE A 85 22.33 15.57 3.41
CA ILE A 85 22.23 17.03 3.57
C ILE A 85 23.06 17.55 4.76
N PRO A 86 22.95 17.02 5.99
CA PRO A 86 23.75 17.50 7.13
C PRO A 86 25.25 17.30 6.92
N VAL A 87 25.65 16.22 6.22
CA VAL A 87 27.05 15.94 5.91
C VAL A 87 27.58 17.04 4.99
N TYR A 88 26.91 17.34 3.88
CA TYR A 88 27.37 18.39 2.97
C TYR A 88 27.29 19.79 3.59
N ALA A 89 26.24 20.09 4.36
CA ALA A 89 26.09 21.37 5.06
C ALA A 89 27.23 21.61 6.07
N SER A 90 27.55 20.61 6.90
CA SER A 90 28.64 20.71 7.88
C SER A 90 30.02 20.84 7.22
N ARG A 91 30.27 20.09 6.13
CA ARG A 91 31.52 20.22 5.36
C ARG A 91 31.67 21.59 4.71
N PHE A 92 30.58 22.13 4.15
CA PHE A 92 30.57 23.45 3.55
C PHE A 92 30.80 24.56 4.59
N SER A 93 30.08 24.51 5.71
CA SER A 93 30.26 25.41 6.87
C SER A 93 31.74 25.45 7.30
N SER A 94 32.33 24.26 7.44
CA SER A 94 33.72 24.11 7.87
C SER A 94 34.73 24.65 6.85
N TRP A 95 34.51 24.41 5.55
CA TRP A 95 35.38 24.94 4.50
C TRP A 95 35.39 26.47 4.51
N TRP A 96 34.23 27.08 4.72
CA TRP A 96 34.04 28.52 4.64
C TRP A 96 34.34 29.27 5.95
N GLY A 97 34.75 28.55 7.00
CA GLY A 97 35.05 29.12 8.32
C GLY A 97 33.82 29.65 9.07
N LEU A 98 32.61 29.20 8.71
CA LEU A 98 31.34 29.63 9.30
C LEU A 98 30.99 28.80 10.54
N HIS A 99 31.90 28.74 11.53
CA HIS A 99 31.75 27.87 12.70
C HIS A 99 30.91 28.48 13.84
N ASP A 100 29.80 29.15 13.51
CA ASP A 100 28.88 29.63 14.53
C ASP A 100 28.00 28.48 15.05
N TYR A 101 28.27 28.05 16.28
CA TYR A 101 27.59 26.92 16.91
C TYR A 101 26.06 27.11 16.99
N ASP A 102 25.58 28.35 17.16
CA ASP A 102 24.14 28.62 17.30
C ASP A 102 23.38 28.35 15.99
N LEU A 103 23.98 28.68 14.85
CA LEU A 103 23.38 28.44 13.52
C LEU A 103 23.40 26.95 13.15
N GLU A 104 24.46 26.24 13.49
CA GLU A 104 24.57 24.79 13.23
C GLU A 104 23.54 23.98 14.03
N VAL A 105 23.31 24.34 15.30
CA VAL A 105 22.29 23.71 16.14
C VAL A 105 20.88 23.97 15.57
N LEU A 106 20.55 25.21 15.19
CA LEU A 106 19.24 25.53 14.62
C LEU A 106 19.01 24.78 13.29
N ALA A 107 20.03 24.68 12.44
CA ALA A 107 19.96 23.93 11.20
C ALA A 107 19.74 22.43 11.45
N ALA A 108 20.44 21.85 12.43
CA ALA A 108 20.26 20.45 12.82
C ALA A 108 18.84 20.17 13.35
N LEU A 109 18.32 21.04 14.23
CA LEU A 109 16.95 20.92 14.75
C LEU A 109 15.91 21.05 13.64
N SER A 110 16.11 21.98 12.71
CA SER A 110 15.23 22.17 11.55
C SER A 110 15.23 20.93 10.65
N TRP A 111 16.39 20.34 10.40
CA TRP A 111 16.51 19.10 9.63
C TRP A 111 15.83 17.92 10.33
N LEU A 112 16.00 17.77 11.65
CA LEU A 112 15.33 16.74 12.44
C LEU A 112 13.81 16.90 12.42
N LEU A 113 13.30 18.13 12.48
CA LEU A 113 11.86 18.41 12.38
C LEU A 113 11.30 18.00 11.02
N LEU A 114 12.01 18.31 9.93
CA LEU A 114 11.63 17.89 8.58
C LEU A 114 11.63 16.36 8.45
N LEU A 115 12.65 15.70 9.00
CA LEU A 115 12.76 14.23 9.01
C LEU A 115 11.61 13.60 9.79
N GLY A 116 11.31 14.11 10.98
CA GLY A 116 10.19 13.64 11.79
C GLY A 116 8.85 13.81 11.07
N THR A 117 8.63 14.95 10.42
CA THR A 117 7.41 15.22 9.65
C THR A 117 7.26 14.25 8.47
N LEU A 118 8.34 14.00 7.72
CA LEU A 118 8.34 13.02 6.64
C LEU A 118 7.95 11.63 7.15
N GLN A 119 8.52 11.19 8.28
CA GLN A 119 8.24 9.88 8.85
C GLN A 119 6.80 9.72 9.33
N VAL A 120 6.18 10.78 9.85
CA VAL A 120 4.75 10.74 10.22
C VAL A 120 3.88 10.54 8.97
N VAL A 121 4.16 11.25 7.87
CA VAL A 121 3.45 11.08 6.60
C VAL A 121 3.67 9.66 6.06
N THR A 122 4.89 9.17 6.13
CA THR A 122 5.26 7.81 5.71
C THR A 122 4.52 6.75 6.51
N ILE A 123 4.54 6.82 7.84
CA ILE A 123 3.85 5.86 8.72
C ILE A 123 2.36 5.89 8.42
N THR A 124 1.78 7.07 8.20
CA THR A 124 0.37 7.21 7.82
C THR A 124 0.08 6.49 6.50
N GLY A 125 0.89 6.73 5.46
CA GLY A 125 0.76 6.07 4.15
C GLY A 125 0.95 4.55 4.24
N TRP A 126 1.91 4.10 5.03
CA TRP A 126 2.17 2.68 5.27
C TRP A 126 1.00 1.98 5.95
N LEU A 127 0.46 2.56 7.02
CA LEU A 127 -0.71 2.03 7.72
C LEU A 127 -1.94 1.99 6.81
N ILE A 128 -2.16 3.04 6.00
CA ILE A 128 -3.23 3.04 4.99
C ILE A 128 -3.03 1.89 4.00
N GLY A 129 -1.80 1.67 3.51
CA GLY A 129 -1.46 0.56 2.64
C GLY A 129 -1.82 -0.81 3.24
N MET A 130 -1.42 -1.04 4.50
CA MET A 130 -1.72 -2.28 5.22
C MET A 130 -3.22 -2.48 5.46
N ILE A 131 -3.92 -1.45 5.96
CA ILE A 131 -5.37 -1.52 6.24
C ILE A 131 -6.13 -1.83 4.95
N GLN A 132 -5.74 -1.23 3.84
CA GLN A 132 -6.41 -1.42 2.55
C GLN A 132 -6.12 -2.80 1.95
N ALA A 133 -4.90 -3.32 2.13
CA ALA A 133 -4.57 -4.71 1.78
C ALA A 133 -5.41 -5.71 2.58
N ALA A 134 -5.52 -5.52 3.90
CA ALA A 134 -6.35 -6.35 4.77
C ALA A 134 -7.84 -6.31 4.36
N ARG A 135 -8.32 -5.13 3.97
CA ARG A 135 -9.71 -4.93 3.50
C ARG A 135 -9.93 -5.38 2.07
N ARG A 136 -8.90 -5.84 1.37
CA ARG A 136 -8.94 -6.24 -0.05
C ARG A 136 -9.50 -5.12 -0.95
N ARG A 137 -9.12 -3.86 -0.66
CA ARG A 137 -9.51 -2.68 -1.44
C ARG A 137 -8.29 -1.99 -2.03
N VAL A 138 -8.36 -1.70 -3.32
CA VAL A 138 -7.37 -0.85 -3.99
C VAL A 138 -7.58 0.62 -3.58
N TYR A 139 -6.57 1.22 -2.96
CA TYR A 139 -6.54 2.64 -2.63
C TYR A 139 -5.39 3.30 -3.37
N LEU A 140 -5.69 4.34 -4.13
CA LEU A 140 -4.70 5.05 -4.93
C LEU A 140 -3.96 6.05 -4.04
N MET A 141 -2.82 5.62 -3.49
CA MET A 141 -1.96 6.56 -2.77
C MET A 141 -1.47 7.66 -3.73
N PRO A 142 -1.33 8.91 -3.24
CA PRO A 142 -0.69 9.98 -3.98
C PRO A 142 0.68 9.51 -4.53
N LEU A 143 1.01 9.91 -5.76
CA LEU A 143 2.18 9.45 -6.55
C LEU A 143 2.17 7.97 -6.99
N VAL A 144 2.17 7.03 -6.05
CA VAL A 144 2.54 5.63 -6.34
C VAL A 144 1.37 4.74 -6.76
N GLY A 145 0.14 5.08 -6.34
CA GLY A 145 -1.04 4.25 -6.61
C GLY A 145 -1.38 4.17 -8.09
N ARG A 146 -1.16 5.26 -8.85
CA ARG A 146 -1.40 5.28 -10.30
C ARG A 146 -0.41 4.39 -11.05
N LEU A 147 0.87 4.44 -10.69
CA LEU A 147 1.91 3.57 -11.28
C LEU A 147 1.62 2.09 -10.99
N ALA A 148 1.26 1.78 -9.74
CA ALA A 148 0.88 0.43 -9.35
C ALA A 148 -0.35 -0.06 -10.14
N LEU A 149 -1.37 0.79 -10.32
CA LEU A 149 -2.55 0.45 -11.11
C LEU A 149 -2.22 0.16 -12.59
N LEU A 150 -1.41 1.03 -13.21
CA LEU A 150 -1.00 0.88 -14.61
C LEU A 150 -0.29 -0.45 -14.85
N LEU A 151 0.60 -0.85 -13.94
CA LEU A 151 1.38 -2.08 -14.08
C LEU A 151 0.67 -3.34 -13.57
N ALA A 152 -0.28 -3.21 -12.65
CA ALA A 152 -1.08 -4.33 -12.16
C ALA A 152 -2.20 -4.76 -13.12
N GLY A 153 -2.64 -3.87 -14.04
CA GLY A 153 -3.81 -4.15 -14.87
C GLY A 153 -3.99 -3.27 -16.10
N GLY A 154 -2.90 -2.85 -16.76
CA GLY A 154 -2.89 -1.96 -17.92
C GLY A 154 -4.12 -2.05 -18.86
N GLN A 155 -4.69 -0.87 -19.13
CA GLN A 155 -5.71 -0.50 -20.14
C GLN A 155 -7.21 -0.58 -19.83
N THR A 156 -7.72 -1.33 -18.84
CA THR A 156 -9.20 -1.45 -18.70
C THR A 156 -9.88 -0.38 -17.84
N TYR A 157 -9.14 0.46 -17.10
CA TYR A 157 -9.70 1.34 -16.06
C TYR A 157 -9.89 2.81 -16.45
N SER A 158 -9.25 3.30 -17.53
CA SER A 158 -9.42 4.71 -17.95
C SER A 158 -10.83 5.03 -18.46
N ALA A 159 -11.62 4.00 -18.79
CA ALA A 159 -13.01 4.12 -19.25
C ALA A 159 -14.06 4.17 -18.12
N ARG A 160 -13.71 3.82 -16.86
CA ARG A 160 -14.68 3.77 -15.74
C ARG A 160 -14.49 4.88 -14.70
N LEU A 161 -13.49 5.73 -14.88
CA LEU A 161 -13.20 6.88 -14.01
C LEU A 161 -13.40 8.24 -14.72
N LYS A 162 -14.05 8.22 -15.88
CA LYS A 162 -14.77 9.38 -16.44
C LYS A 162 -16.24 9.24 -16.04
#